data_AF-A0A970EG14-F1
#
_entry.id   AF-A0A970EG14-F1
#
_cell.length_a   1.000
_cell.length_b   1.000
_cell.length_c   1.000
_cell.angle_alpha   90.00
_cell.angle_beta   90.00
_cell.angle_gamma   90.00
#
_symmetry.space_group_name_H-M   'P 1'
#
loop_
_entity.id
_entity.type
_entity.pdbx_description
1 polymer ?
#
loop_
_entity_poly.entity_id
_entity_poly.type
_entity_poly.pdbx_seq_one_letter_code
_entity_poly.pdbx_strand_id
1 'polypeptide(L)' 'RSVEKAIDIIKENCKRRREIVSTPLPAGIDGAYLSQQVEVDVGGATIFVLDVERHEKV' A
#
# COMPACT_ATOMS: atom_id res chain seq x y z
N ARG A 1 13.65 -8.30 -19.98
CA ARG A 1 13.89 -6.86 -20.22
C ARG A 1 12.64 -5.99 -20.15
N SER A 2 11.44 -6.43 -20.58
CA SER A 2 10.21 -5.62 -20.45
C SER A 2 9.71 -5.49 -19.01
N VAL A 3 9.89 -6.53 -18.18
CA VAL A 3 9.47 -6.52 -16.77
C VAL A 3 10.31 -5.54 -15.96
N GLU A 4 11.61 -5.49 -16.21
CA GLU A 4 12.55 -4.57 -15.57
C GLU A 4 12.19 -3.11 -15.90
N LYS A 5 11.90 -2.82 -17.17
CA LYS A 5 11.40 -1.50 -17.58
C LYS A 5 10.10 -1.12 -16.88
N ALA A 6 9.17 -2.06 -16.72
CA ALA A 6 7.93 -1.82 -15.99
C ALA A 6 8.19 -1.51 -14.50
N ILE A 7 9.10 -2.26 -13.87
CA ILE A 7 9.52 -2.02 -12.49
C ILE A 7 10.18 -0.64 -12.34
N ASP A 8 11.01 -0.22 -13.29
CA ASP A 8 11.67 1.09 -13.24
C ASP A 8 10.66 2.23 -13.34
N ILE A 9 9.67 2.12 -14.23
CA ILE A 9 8.56 3.08 -14.31
C ILE A 9 7.81 3.15 -12.97
N ILE A 10 7.50 2.00 -12.36
CA ILE A 10 6.82 1.97 -11.05
C ILE A 10 7.68 2.66 -9.98
N LYS A 11 8.99 2.41 -9.93
CA LYS A 11 9.91 3.06 -8.96
C LYS A 11 10.00 4.57 -9.16
N GLU A 12 9.96 5.05 -10.40
CA GLU A 12 9.99 6.48 -10.71
C GLU A 12 8.74 7.19 -10.17
N ASN A 13 7.57 6.56 -10.33
CA ASN A 13 6.28 7.18 -10.03
C ASN A 13 5.79 6.94 -8.60
N CYS A 14 6.19 5.84 -7.96
CA CYS A 14 5.68 5.44 -6.65
C CYS A 14 6.73 5.72 -5.55
N LYS A 15 6.49 6.75 -4.73
CA LYS A 15 7.39 7.16 -3.63
C LYS A 15 6.74 7.00 -2.25
N ARG A 16 7.57 6.83 -1.22
CA ARG A 16 7.13 6.82 0.18
C ARG A 16 6.49 8.16 0.53
N ARG A 17 5.39 8.12 1.27
CA ARG A 17 4.71 9.30 1.80
C ARG A 17 4.26 9.05 3.23
N ARG A 18 4.07 10.13 3.98
CA ARG A 18 3.46 10.07 5.30
C ARG A 18 1.96 10.34 5.16
N GLU A 19 1.14 9.51 5.78
CA GLU A 19 -0.31 9.67 5.82
C GLU A 19 -0.79 9.75 7.27
N ILE A 20 -1.82 10.56 7.50
CA ILE A 20 -2.50 10.61 8.80
C ILE A 20 -3.66 9.64 8.73
N VAL A 21 -3.63 8.63 9.59
CA VAL A 21 -4.71 7.64 9.72
C VAL A 21 -5.38 7.76 11.08
N SER A 22 -6.70 7.61 11.07
CA SER A 22 -7.49 7.54 12.30
C SER A 22 -7.45 6.11 12.83
N THR A 23 -6.85 5.93 14.00
CA THR A 23 -6.83 4.63 14.68
C THR A 23 -7.84 4.62 15.82
N PRO A 24 -8.71 3.61 15.93
CA PRO A 24 -9.66 3.51 17.02
C PRO A 24 -8.94 3.15 18.32
N LEU A 25 -9.21 3.94 19.36
CA LEU A 25 -8.85 3.69 20.74
C LEU A 25 -10.06 3.10 21.48
N PRO A 26 -9.86 2.04 22.27
CA PRO A 26 -10.92 1.57 23.16
C PRO A 26 -11.16 2.64 24.24
N ALA A 27 -12.33 3.30 24.22
CA ALA A 27 -12.73 4.16 25.32
C ALA A 27 -13.39 3.31 26.41
N GLY A 28 -12.99 3.51 27.66
CA GLY A 28 -13.47 2.70 28.79
C GLY A 28 -14.93 2.94 29.21
N ILE A 29 -15.74 3.62 28.40
CA ILE A 29 -17.12 4.01 28.71
C ILE A 29 -18.05 3.63 27.56
N ASP A 30 -18.98 2.72 27.83
CA ASP A 30 -20.17 2.32 27.06
C ASP A 30 -20.11 2.52 25.54
N GLY A 31 -19.29 1.71 24.87
CA GLY A 31 -19.33 1.56 23.41
C GLY A 31 -18.85 2.77 22.61
N ALA A 32 -18.31 3.80 23.25
CA ALA A 32 -17.67 4.91 22.56
C ALA A 32 -16.28 4.50 22.05
N TYR A 33 -15.98 4.80 20.78
CA TYR A 33 -14.62 4.73 20.24
C TYR A 33 -14.07 6.15 20.14
N LEU A 34 -12.91 6.38 20.73
CA LEU A 34 -12.14 7.60 20.47
C LEU A 34 -11.24 7.33 19.25
N SER A 35 -11.09 8.27 18.33
CA SER A 35 -10.11 8.16 17.25
C SER A 35 -8.90 9.04 17.56
N GLN A 36 -7.70 8.46 17.50
CA GLN A 36 -6.46 9.23 17.53
C GLN A 36 -5.88 9.29 16.11
N GLN A 37 -5.37 10.46 15.74
CA GLN A 37 -4.67 10.66 14.48
C GLN A 37 -3.21 10.25 14.66
N VAL A 38 -2.77 9.27 13.88
CA VAL A 38 -1.39 8.78 13.88
C VAL A 38 -0.79 9.01 12.50
N GLU A 39 0.41 9.57 12.47
CA GLU A 39 1.18 9.67 11.23
C GLU A 39 1.87 8.33 10.96
N VAL A 40 1.62 7.75 9.79
CA VAL A 40 2.19 6.48 9.36
C VAL A 40 2.95 6.65 8.05
N ASP A 41 4.04 5.90 7.90
CA ASP A 41 4.75 5.79 6.63
C ASP A 41 4.02 4.81 5.70
N VAL A 42 3.60 5.30 4.54
CA VAL A 42 3.04 4.50 3.46
C VAL A 42 4.10 4.35 2.37
N GLY A 43 4.43 3.11 2.02
CA GLY A 43 5.37 2.80 0.94
C GLY A 43 4.90 3.31 -0.42
N GLY A 44 5.81 3.27 -1.41
CA GLY A 44 5.49 3.67 -2.78
C GLY A 44 4.67 2.61 -3.53
N ALA A 45 5.24 1.43 -3.70
CA ALA A 45 4.60 0.30 -4.37
C ALA A 45 5.10 -1.01 -3.76
N THR A 46 4.24 -2.03 -3.75
CA THR A 46 4.60 -3.42 -3.48
C THR A 46 4.37 -4.20 -4.77
N ILE A 47 5.43 -4.83 -5.31
CA ILE A 47 5.39 -5.48 -6.63
C ILE A 47 5.57 -6.98 -6.44
N PHE A 48 4.62 -7.76 -6.97
CA PHE A 48 4.73 -9.22 -7.07
C PHE A 48 4.93 -9.59 -8.54
N VAL A 49 6.01 -10.30 -8.83
CA VAL A 49 6.29 -10.84 -10.17
C VAL A 49 6.00 -12.34 -10.12
N LEU A 50 5.14 -12.81 -11.01
CA LEU A 50 4.67 -14.20 -11.04
C LEU A 50 5.08 -14.85 -12.36
N ASP A 51 5.48 -16.12 -12.29
CA ASP A 51 5.69 -16.95 -13.47
C ASP A 51 4.34 -17.40 -14.02
N VAL A 52 4.12 -17.19 -15.32
CA VAL A 52 2.87 -17.55 -15.99
C VAL A 52 3.11 -18.79 -16.84
N GLU A 53 2.48 -19.89 -16.46
CA GLU A 53 2.64 -21.19 -17.15
C GLU A 53 1.92 -21.22 -18.51
N ARG A 54 0.77 -20.56 -18.62
CA ARG A 54 0.01 -20.45 -19.88
C ARG A 54 -0.74 -19.13 -19.98
N HIS A 55 -0.65 -18.49 -21.14
CA HIS A 55 -1.40 -17.28 -21.51
C HIS A 55 -1.96 -17.44 -22.93
N GLU A 56 -3.28 -17.31 -23.08
CA GLU A 56 -3.98 -17.41 -24.37
C GLU A 56 -4.60 -16.07 -24.74
N LYS A 57 -4.52 -15.69 -26.02
CA LYS A 57 -5.20 -14.51 -26.57
C LYS A 57 -6.05 -14.95 -27.78
N VAL A 58 -7.37 -14.81 -27.67
CA VAL A 58 -8.35 -15.11 -28.72
C VAL A 58 -8.89 -13.84 -29.37
#